data_AF-A0A9Q7QWF5-F1
#
_entry.id   AF-A0A9Q7QWF5-F1
#
_cell.length_a   1.000
_cell.length_b   1.000
_cell.length_c   1.000
_cell.angle_alpha   90.00
_cell.angle_beta   90.00
_cell.angle_gamma   90.00
#
_symmetry.space_group_name_H-M   'P 1'
#
loop_
_entity.id
_entity.type
_entity.pdbx_description
1 polymer ?
#
loop_
_entity_poly.entity_id
_entity_poly.type
_entity_poly.pdbx_seq_one_letter_code
_entity_poly.pdbx_strand_id
1 'polypeptide(L)'
;MPSLKLVCLALTVLTISACAIPTAKTEPNDVEIAAQKLVGQPAKNAFQLFGRPDQGMGPSSYGSGGFYLWNRVQTHTTPEKVFVQTGVEYVGQKETWVGIGGGGVGGMMPVGSEAVYRKTGYEENRTVLDYFCSITLYTDSQNIITDASVIDCNSKK
;
A
#
# COMPACT_ATOMS: atom_id res chain seq x y z
N MET A 1 -36.94 -34.41 59.75
CA MET A 1 -37.78 -34.02 58.60
C MET A 1 -37.22 -32.75 57.97
N PRO A 2 -37.20 -32.62 56.64
CA PRO A 2 -35.96 -32.65 55.85
C PRO A 2 -35.71 -31.32 55.09
N SER A 3 -34.48 -30.95 54.75
CA SER A 3 -33.77 -31.18 53.45
C SER A 3 -33.83 -30.01 52.47
N LEU A 4 -32.62 -29.62 52.03
CA LEU A 4 -32.18 -29.08 50.73
C LEU A 4 -33.04 -28.05 49.97
N LYS A 5 -32.37 -26.99 49.50
CA LYS A 5 -32.01 -26.70 48.08
C LYS A 5 -31.61 -25.22 47.98
N LEU A 6 -30.35 -24.83 47.80
CA LEU A 6 -29.61 -24.81 46.51
C LEU A 6 -30.50 -24.33 45.34
N VAL A 7 -30.56 -23.01 45.17
CA VAL A 7 -30.97 -22.34 43.93
C VAL A 7 -30.03 -21.12 43.79
N CYS A 8 -28.85 -21.27 43.20
CA CYS A 8 -28.63 -21.18 41.75
C CYS A 8 -29.01 -19.78 41.21
N LEU A 9 -28.11 -18.81 41.37
CA LEU A 9 -28.06 -17.60 40.54
C LEU A 9 -26.67 -17.56 39.92
N ALA A 10 -26.56 -18.28 38.80
CA ALA A 10 -25.44 -18.23 37.89
C ALA A 10 -25.35 -16.81 37.32
N LEU A 11 -24.42 -16.01 37.87
CA LEU A 11 -23.96 -14.78 37.21
C LEU A 11 -23.10 -15.21 36.03
N THR A 12 -23.74 -15.38 34.87
CA THR A 12 -23.08 -15.48 33.58
C THR A 12 -22.50 -14.12 33.23
N VAL A 13 -21.29 -13.86 33.70
CA VAL A 13 -20.50 -12.72 33.22
C VAL A 13 -20.16 -13.02 31.76
N LEU A 14 -20.80 -12.29 30.84
CA LEU A 14 -20.41 -12.21 29.44
C LEU A 14 -18.95 -11.74 29.37
N THR A 15 -18.02 -12.67 29.26
CA THR A 15 -16.68 -12.38 28.75
C THR A 15 -16.83 -12.19 27.25
N ILE A 16 -17.16 -10.95 26.86
CA ILE A 16 -17.02 -10.52 25.48
C ILE A 16 -15.54 -10.69 25.15
N SER A 17 -15.27 -11.75 24.39
CA SER A 17 -14.03 -11.96 23.65
C SER A 17 -13.90 -10.83 22.64
N ALA A 18 -13.50 -9.65 23.13
CA ALA A 18 -12.94 -8.62 22.28
C ALA A 18 -11.58 -9.15 21.85
N CYS A 19 -11.55 -9.86 20.72
CA CYS A 19 -10.37 -9.90 19.89
C CYS A 19 -10.03 -8.44 19.59
N ALA A 20 -9.11 -7.87 20.38
CA ALA A 20 -8.39 -6.70 19.99
C ALA A 20 -7.64 -7.10 18.72
N ILE A 21 -8.27 -6.85 17.58
CA ILE A 21 -7.60 -6.75 16.30
C ILE A 21 -6.45 -5.77 16.59
N PRO A 22 -5.17 -6.18 16.46
CA PRO A 22 -4.11 -5.21 16.49
C PRO A 22 -4.41 -4.30 15.31
N THR A 23 -4.86 -3.07 15.60
CA THR A 23 -4.80 -1.99 14.64
C THR A 23 -3.35 -1.95 14.24
N ALA A 24 -3.05 -2.44 13.03
CA ALA A 24 -1.74 -2.28 12.44
C ALA A 24 -1.41 -0.80 12.59
N LYS A 25 -0.46 -0.48 13.47
CA LYS A 25 0.11 0.86 13.52
C LYS A 25 0.80 1.00 12.17
N THR A 26 0.07 1.57 11.22
CA THR A 26 0.61 2.18 10.02
C THR A 26 1.76 3.05 10.49
N GLU A 27 3.00 2.63 10.23
CA GLU A 27 4.13 3.50 10.50
C GLU A 27 3.92 4.79 9.69
N PRO A 28 4.03 5.97 10.32
CA PRO A 28 3.75 7.22 9.65
C PRO A 28 4.67 7.35 8.43
N ASN A 29 4.08 7.68 7.28
CA ASN A 29 4.81 7.86 6.04
C ASN A 29 5.81 9.02 6.21
N ASP A 30 6.94 9.02 5.49
CA ASP A 30 7.96 10.08 5.53
C ASP A 30 7.35 11.47 5.29
N VAL A 31 6.27 11.54 4.50
CA VAL A 31 5.53 12.79 4.24
C VAL A 31 4.67 13.23 5.41
N GLU A 32 4.10 12.30 6.17
CA GLU A 32 3.40 12.62 7.42
C GLU A 32 4.39 13.18 8.45
N ILE A 33 5.56 12.55 8.59
CA ILE A 33 6.65 13.01 9.47
C ILE A 33 7.13 14.40 9.02
N ALA A 34 7.31 14.62 7.72
CA ALA A 34 7.74 15.90 7.17
C ALA A 34 6.71 17.00 7.42
N ALA A 35 5.42 16.73 7.19
CA ALA A 35 4.34 17.69 7.44
C ALA A 35 4.22 18.03 8.93
N GLN A 36 4.29 17.05 9.83
CA GLN A 36 4.24 17.28 11.28
C GLN A 36 5.43 18.11 11.78
N LYS A 37 6.63 17.92 11.22
CA LYS A 37 7.82 18.72 11.57
C LYS A 37 7.71 20.21 11.19
N LEU A 38 6.81 20.55 10.26
CA LEU A 38 6.59 21.92 9.83
C LEU A 38 5.65 22.70 10.78
N VAL A 39 4.96 22.02 11.70
CA VAL A 39 4.15 22.69 12.73
C VAL A 39 5.04 23.60 13.58
N GLY A 40 4.59 24.83 13.79
CA GLY A 40 5.35 25.91 14.43
C GLY A 40 6.29 26.67 13.50
N GLN A 41 6.40 26.29 12.22
CA GLN A 41 7.21 26.99 11.23
C GLN A 41 6.36 27.87 10.30
N PRO A 42 6.95 28.88 9.65
CA PRO A 42 6.25 29.65 8.62
C PRO A 42 5.82 28.78 7.45
N ALA A 43 4.63 29.04 6.90
CA ALA A 43 4.09 28.31 5.73
C ALA A 43 5.03 28.35 4.50
N LYS A 44 5.88 29.37 4.39
CA LYS A 44 6.91 29.46 3.34
C LYS A 44 7.83 28.24 3.30
N ASN A 45 8.13 27.62 4.44
CA ASN A 45 8.98 26.42 4.48
C ASN A 45 8.27 25.21 3.85
N ALA A 46 6.95 25.09 4.05
CA ALA A 46 6.16 24.07 3.38
C ALA A 46 6.17 24.26 1.85
N PHE A 47 6.14 25.51 1.37
CA PHE A 47 6.19 25.79 -0.07
C PHE A 47 7.53 25.41 -0.70
N GLN A 48 8.62 25.48 0.07
CA GLN A 48 9.93 25.03 -0.39
C GLN A 48 10.02 23.50 -0.45
N LEU A 49 9.35 22.81 0.48
CA LEU A 49 9.42 21.36 0.60
C LEU A 49 8.47 20.64 -0.36
N PHE A 50 7.22 21.10 -0.45
CA PHE A 50 6.16 20.46 -1.23
C PHE A 50 5.85 21.20 -2.54
N GLY A 51 6.50 22.34 -2.79
CA GLY A 51 6.19 23.20 -3.94
C GLY A 51 4.97 24.08 -3.69
N ARG A 52 4.43 24.68 -4.76
CA ARG A 52 3.26 25.55 -4.68
C ARG A 52 2.00 24.73 -4.34
N PRO A 53 1.17 25.16 -3.37
CA PRO A 53 -0.09 24.48 -3.07
C PRO A 53 -1.08 24.58 -4.24
N ASP A 54 -1.90 23.54 -4.41
CA ASP A 54 -2.97 23.49 -5.41
C ASP A 54 -4.11 24.43 -5.02
N GLN A 55 -4.44 24.45 -3.74
CA GLN A 55 -5.46 25.32 -3.17
C GLN A 55 -4.94 25.92 -1.88
N GLY A 56 -5.34 27.15 -1.58
CA GLY A 56 -4.99 27.73 -0.31
C GLY A 56 -5.35 29.20 -0.23
N MET A 57 -5.54 29.64 1.00
CA MET A 57 -5.80 31.02 1.36
C MET A 57 -4.88 31.37 2.53
N GLY A 58 -4.08 32.41 2.35
CA GLY A 58 -3.26 32.92 3.44
C GLY A 58 -4.12 33.55 4.56
N PRO A 59 -3.49 33.93 5.68
CA PRO A 59 -4.20 34.57 6.78
C PRO A 59 -4.92 35.83 6.31
N SER A 60 -6.12 36.07 6.85
CA SER A 60 -6.86 37.28 6.53
C SER A 60 -6.33 38.47 7.32
N SER A 61 -6.53 39.67 6.76
CA SER A 61 -6.23 40.93 7.45
C SER A 61 -7.05 41.14 8.74
N TYR A 62 -8.11 40.36 8.95
CA TYR A 62 -8.98 40.40 10.14
C TYR A 62 -8.54 39.43 11.25
N GLY A 63 -7.38 38.78 11.09
CA GLY A 63 -6.80 37.91 12.11
C GLY A 63 -7.25 36.45 12.04
N SER A 64 -7.99 36.05 11.00
CA SER A 64 -8.24 34.63 10.76
C SER A 64 -6.98 33.97 10.19
N GLY A 65 -6.74 32.73 10.61
CA GLY A 65 -5.73 31.87 10.03
C GLY A 65 -5.94 31.58 8.55
N GLY A 66 -4.98 30.86 7.97
CA GLY A 66 -5.00 30.40 6.58
C GLY A 66 -5.01 28.88 6.48
N PHE A 67 -5.12 28.39 5.25
CA PHE A 67 -4.90 26.97 4.94
C PHE A 67 -4.23 26.81 3.59
N TYR A 68 -3.46 25.73 3.43
CA TYR A 68 -2.81 25.36 2.16
C TYR A 68 -2.95 23.86 1.94
N LEU A 69 -3.30 23.47 0.73
CA LEU A 69 -3.61 22.11 0.32
C LEU A 69 -2.74 21.73 -0.88
N TRP A 70 -2.12 20.56 -0.78
CA TRP A 70 -1.48 19.86 -1.88
C TRP A 70 -2.22 18.54 -2.10
N ASN A 71 -2.81 18.41 -3.26
CA ASN A 71 -3.34 17.16 -3.75
C ASN A 71 -2.21 16.45 -4.50
N ARG A 72 -2.07 15.14 -4.28
CA ARG A 72 -1.19 14.30 -5.10
C ARG A 72 0.31 14.59 -4.94
N VAL A 73 0.76 14.85 -3.71
CA VAL A 73 2.20 14.88 -3.41
C VAL A 73 2.77 13.48 -3.66
N GLN A 74 3.72 13.38 -4.59
CA GLN A 74 4.39 12.14 -4.96
C GLN A 74 5.37 11.74 -3.86
N THR A 75 5.12 10.61 -3.18
CA THR A 75 5.89 10.26 -1.97
C THR A 75 6.85 9.08 -2.11
N HIS A 76 6.87 8.38 -3.24
CA HIS A 76 7.95 7.45 -3.55
C HIS A 76 8.01 7.17 -5.06
N THR A 77 9.21 7.24 -5.63
CA THR A 77 9.54 6.76 -6.97
C THR A 77 10.40 5.53 -6.79
N THR A 78 9.79 4.35 -6.68
CA THR A 78 10.56 3.11 -6.71
C THR A 78 10.98 2.86 -8.16
N PRO A 79 12.26 2.56 -8.44
CA PRO A 79 12.63 1.98 -9.73
C PRO A 79 12.13 0.53 -9.73
N GLU A 80 10.86 0.33 -10.06
CA GLU A 80 10.36 -1.02 -10.28
C GLU A 80 10.78 -1.47 -11.68
N LYS A 81 11.39 -2.64 -11.75
CA LYS A 81 11.76 -3.26 -13.02
C LYS A 81 10.56 -4.01 -13.56
N VAL A 82 9.93 -3.49 -14.61
CA VAL A 82 8.83 -4.15 -15.27
C VAL A 82 9.38 -4.91 -16.46
N PHE A 83 9.10 -6.22 -16.53
CA PHE A 83 9.47 -7.02 -17.69
C PHE A 83 8.53 -6.71 -18.86
N VAL A 84 9.08 -6.13 -19.92
CA VAL A 84 8.35 -5.83 -21.15
C VAL A 84 8.57 -6.97 -22.14
N GLN A 85 7.51 -7.74 -22.40
CA GLN A 85 7.56 -8.83 -23.37
C GLN A 85 7.57 -8.26 -24.80
N THR A 86 8.69 -8.43 -25.51
CA THR A 86 8.87 -8.00 -26.91
C THR A 86 8.64 -9.12 -27.91
N GLY A 87 8.60 -10.37 -27.45
CA GLY A 87 8.41 -11.51 -28.34
C GLY A 87 8.31 -12.85 -27.63
N VAL A 88 8.40 -13.90 -28.43
CA VAL A 88 8.54 -15.28 -27.98
C VAL A 88 9.63 -15.95 -28.81
N GLU A 89 10.54 -16.66 -28.16
CA GLU A 89 11.58 -17.46 -28.80
C GLU A 89 11.23 -18.94 -28.70
N TYR A 90 11.54 -19.69 -29.75
CA TYR A 90 11.40 -21.14 -29.74
C TYR A 90 12.55 -21.75 -28.94
N VAL A 91 12.23 -22.54 -27.91
CA VAL A 91 13.21 -23.14 -26.98
C VAL A 91 13.33 -24.65 -27.11
N GLY A 92 12.52 -25.29 -27.96
CA GLY A 92 12.62 -26.71 -28.26
C GLY A 92 11.26 -27.39 -28.39
N GLN A 93 11.28 -28.73 -28.39
CA GLN A 93 10.07 -29.55 -28.45
C GLN A 93 9.92 -30.33 -27.16
N LYS A 94 8.70 -30.36 -26.64
CA LYS A 94 8.33 -31.27 -25.57
C LYS A 94 7.72 -32.50 -26.20
N GLU A 95 8.42 -33.63 -26.08
CA GLU A 95 7.93 -34.92 -26.55
C GLU A 95 7.21 -35.64 -25.41
N THR A 96 6.00 -36.11 -25.70
CA THR A 96 5.21 -36.94 -24.78
C THR A 96 5.38 -38.40 -25.18
N TRP A 97 5.87 -39.20 -24.25
CA TRP A 97 6.14 -40.62 -24.45
C TRP A 97 5.12 -41.46 -23.68
N VAL A 98 4.61 -42.51 -24.32
CA VAL A 98 3.76 -43.51 -23.66
C VAL A 98 4.47 -44.86 -23.63
N GLY A 99 4.32 -45.55 -22.51
CA GLY A 99 4.74 -46.95 -22.40
C GLY A 99 3.75 -47.83 -23.15
N ILE A 100 4.26 -48.67 -24.05
CA ILE A 100 3.48 -49.72 -24.70
C ILE A 100 3.90 -51.05 -24.07
N GLY A 101 2.93 -51.80 -23.55
CA GLY A 101 3.17 -53.09 -22.91
C GLY A 101 2.04 -54.08 -23.13
N GLY A 102 2.39 -55.24 -23.67
CA GLY A 102 1.50 -56.39 -23.86
C GLY A 102 2.18 -57.51 -24.64
N GLY A 103 2.02 -58.78 -24.23
CA GLY A 103 2.51 -59.95 -24.97
C GLY A 103 4.02 -60.24 -24.88
N GLY A 104 4.72 -59.74 -23.85
CA GLY A 104 6.14 -60.07 -23.62
C GLY A 104 7.16 -59.13 -24.28
N VAL A 105 6.70 -58.04 -24.92
CA VAL A 105 7.57 -56.98 -25.48
C VAL A 105 7.16 -55.64 -24.89
N GLY A 106 8.13 -54.86 -24.41
CA GLY A 106 7.93 -53.52 -23.85
C GLY A 106 8.74 -52.49 -24.61
N GLY A 107 8.17 -51.30 -24.81
CA GLY A 107 8.83 -50.19 -25.50
C GLY A 107 8.21 -48.84 -25.15
N MET A 108 8.92 -47.77 -25.49
CA MET A 108 8.43 -46.40 -25.37
C MET A 108 8.17 -45.86 -26.78
N MET A 109 7.01 -45.24 -27.03
CA MET A 109 6.78 -44.50 -28.28
C MET A 109 6.44 -43.03 -28.02
N PRO A 110 6.88 -42.10 -28.90
CA PRO A 110 6.47 -40.72 -28.82
C PRO A 110 5.06 -40.59 -29.43
N VAL A 111 4.12 -40.00 -28.69
CA VAL A 111 2.72 -39.81 -29.13
C VAL A 111 2.36 -38.36 -29.38
N GLY A 112 3.25 -37.43 -29.06
CA GLY A 112 3.03 -36.02 -29.29
C GLY A 112 4.32 -35.24 -29.19
N SER A 113 4.46 -34.25 -30.07
CA SER A 113 5.54 -33.26 -30.05
C SER A 113 4.91 -31.88 -30.09
N GLU A 114 5.11 -31.10 -29.03
CA GLU A 114 4.63 -29.73 -28.96
C GLU A 114 5.81 -28.76 -28.97
N ALA A 115 5.71 -27.71 -29.81
CA ALA A 115 6.67 -26.63 -29.84
C ALA A 115 6.56 -25.80 -28.56
N VAL A 116 7.67 -25.66 -27.84
CA VAL A 116 7.75 -24.87 -26.61
C VAL A 116 8.35 -23.51 -26.93
N TYR A 117 7.65 -22.45 -26.52
CA TYR A 117 8.09 -21.08 -26.69
C TYR A 117 8.32 -20.41 -25.33
N ARG A 118 9.41 -19.64 -25.21
CA ARG A 118 9.73 -18.82 -24.04
C ARG A 118 9.45 -17.36 -24.37
N LYS A 119 8.86 -16.62 -23.44
CA LYS A 119 8.66 -15.18 -23.58
C LYS A 119 10.02 -14.46 -23.54
N THR A 120 10.29 -13.63 -24.54
CA THR A 120 11.48 -12.77 -24.59
C THR A 120 11.09 -11.32 -24.41
N GLY A 121 11.99 -10.55 -23.81
CA GLY A 121 11.72 -9.19 -23.38
C GLY A 121 12.92 -8.57 -22.70
N TYR A 122 12.77 -7.31 -22.30
CA TYR A 122 13.77 -6.59 -21.53
C TYR A 122 13.16 -6.05 -20.24
N GLU A 123 13.99 -5.87 -19.21
CA GLU A 123 13.59 -5.17 -18.00
C GLU A 123 13.64 -3.67 -18.27
N GLU A 124 12.50 -2.99 -18.18
CA GLU A 124 12.43 -1.54 -18.25
C GLU A 124 12.31 -0.98 -16.83
N ASN A 125 13.14 0.01 -16.49
CA ASN A 125 12.98 0.76 -15.26
C ASN A 125 11.77 1.67 -15.43
N ARG A 126 10.62 1.27 -14.86
CA ARG A 126 9.44 2.11 -14.86
C ARG A 126 9.34 2.82 -13.53
N THR A 127 9.24 4.14 -13.59
CA THR A 127 8.80 4.93 -12.44
C THR A 127 7.31 4.68 -12.25
N VAL A 128 6.96 3.87 -11.26
CA VAL A 128 5.57 3.73 -10.82
C VAL A 128 5.31 4.80 -9.76
N LEU A 129 4.26 5.59 -9.98
CA LEU A 129 3.78 6.63 -9.07
C LEU A 129 2.85 5.98 -8.05
N ASP A 130 3.39 5.38 -6.99
CA ASP A 130 2.58 4.53 -6.10
C ASP A 130 1.79 5.30 -5.04
N TYR A 131 2.10 6.57 -4.78
CA TYR A 131 1.51 7.28 -3.65
C TYR A 131 1.19 8.73 -3.99
N PHE A 132 -0.11 9.04 -3.91
CA PHE A 132 -0.63 10.40 -3.91
C PHE A 132 -1.07 10.72 -2.49
N CYS A 133 -0.25 11.46 -1.74
CA CYS A 133 -0.66 11.99 -0.45
C CYS A 133 -1.37 13.34 -0.63
N SER A 134 -2.42 13.57 0.12
CA SER A 134 -3.02 14.90 0.27
C SER A 134 -2.53 15.52 1.57
N ILE A 135 -1.94 16.72 1.48
CA ILE A 135 -1.40 17.46 2.63
C ILE A 135 -2.23 18.72 2.80
N THR A 136 -2.83 18.90 3.97
CA THR A 136 -3.50 20.13 4.38
C THR A 136 -2.76 20.75 5.55
N LEU A 137 -2.29 21.98 5.41
CA LEU A 137 -1.68 22.77 6.48
C LEU A 137 -2.62 23.89 6.89
N TYR A 138 -2.76 24.10 8.19
CA TYR A 138 -3.47 25.23 8.77
C TYR A 138 -2.48 26.20 9.38
N THR A 139 -2.75 27.50 9.27
CA THR A 139 -1.89 28.54 9.85
C THR A 139 -2.65 29.47 10.76
N ASP A 140 -1.92 30.16 11.64
CA ASP A 140 -2.43 31.31 12.38
C ASP A 140 -2.43 32.60 11.54
N SER A 141 -2.76 33.73 12.18
CA SER A 141 -2.78 35.07 11.58
C SER A 141 -1.39 35.59 11.18
N GLN A 142 -0.32 34.99 11.70
CA GLN A 142 1.07 35.29 11.36
C GLN A 142 1.62 34.36 10.27
N ASN A 143 0.76 33.52 9.69
CA ASN A 143 1.11 32.51 8.68
C ASN A 143 2.08 31.43 9.22
N ILE A 144 2.05 31.19 10.53
CA ILE A 144 2.74 30.08 11.19
C ILE A 144 1.84 28.86 11.18
N ILE A 145 2.39 27.71 10.78
CA ILE A 145 1.65 26.45 10.70
C ILE A 145 1.26 26.02 12.11
N THR A 146 -0.03 25.91 12.37
CA THR A 146 -0.58 25.47 13.66
C THR A 146 -0.92 23.98 13.66
N ASP A 147 -1.30 23.45 12.50
CA ASP A 147 -1.68 22.06 12.35
C ASP A 147 -1.40 21.54 10.94
N ALA A 148 -1.18 20.23 10.84
CA ALA A 148 -0.86 19.53 9.61
C ALA A 148 -1.64 18.22 9.53
N SER A 149 -2.55 18.14 8.57
CA SER A 149 -3.31 16.93 8.27
C SER A 149 -2.78 16.30 6.99
N VAL A 150 -2.47 15.01 7.06
CA VAL A 150 -2.03 14.22 5.91
C VAL A 150 -3.00 13.06 5.73
N ILE A 151 -3.59 12.96 4.54
CA ILE A 151 -4.67 12.01 4.22
C ILE A 151 -4.28 11.25 2.96
N ASP A 152 -4.78 10.02 2.82
CA ASP A 152 -4.56 9.12 1.68
C ASP A 152 -3.08 8.74 1.44
N CYS A 153 -2.23 8.90 2.45
CA CYS A 153 -0.93 8.25 2.46
C CYS A 153 -1.10 6.77 2.76
N ASN A 154 -0.89 5.92 1.75
CA ASN A 154 -0.71 4.49 2.00
C ASN A 154 0.51 4.29 2.92
N SER A 155 0.38 3.40 3.91
CA SER A 155 1.50 2.95 4.73
C SER A 155 2.60 2.36 3.86
N LYS A 156 3.87 2.56 4.24
CA LYS A 156 4.94 1.67 3.78
C LYS A 156 4.51 0.24 4.13
N LYS A 157 4.37 -0.63 3.11
CA LYS A 157 4.19 -2.08 3.30
C LYS A 157 5.53 -2.75 3.52
#